data_AF-A0A4Y5YEW9-F1
#
_entry.id   AF-A0A4Y5YEW9-F1
#
_cell.length_a   1.000
_cell.length_b   1.000
_cell.length_c   1.000
_cell.angle_alpha   90.00
_cell.angle_beta   90.00
_cell.angle_gamma   90.00
#
_symmetry.space_group_name_H-M   'P 1'
#
loop_
_entity.id
_entity.type
_entity.pdbx_description
1 polymer ?
#
loop_
_entity_poly.entity_id
_entity_poly.type
_entity_poly.pdbx_seq_one_letter_code
_entity_poly.pdbx_strand_id
1 'polypeptide(L)'
;MLKLPLSLTILLICATTIMTCLYSPFAHAANPEGKINIVSTVMNSDDYQALSATKMYPVPEAGMVQHILTLPALNNEQQYLLEVQIGQQKMVDCNKVRLIGEISSLSLPGWGYIYYQVDNIIQGPNTLMMCTEPKKEKFIVLNKSMTQPYDSRQPIVFYLPEGTDLRYRVWETASDYVFSGQ
;
A
#
# COMPACT_ATOMS: atom_id res chain seq x y z
N MET A 1 -75.48 7.05 50.55
CA MET A 1 -76.34 5.91 50.17
C MET A 1 -76.14 5.60 48.70
N LEU A 2 -75.64 4.39 48.45
CA LEU A 2 -75.55 3.57 47.23
C LEU A 2 -76.25 4.03 45.92
N LYS A 3 -75.50 4.04 44.80
CA LYS A 3 -75.71 3.16 43.61
C LYS A 3 -74.67 3.42 42.48
N LEU A 4 -73.94 2.35 42.12
CA LEU A 4 -73.21 2.08 40.86
C LEU A 4 -74.24 1.84 39.70
N PRO A 5 -73.89 1.75 38.39
CA PRO A 5 -72.85 0.87 37.78
C PRO A 5 -72.06 1.50 36.59
N LEU A 6 -70.79 1.15 36.35
CA LEU A 6 -70.25 0.03 35.55
C LEU A 6 -70.86 -0.16 34.13
N SER A 7 -70.12 0.27 33.10
CA SER A 7 -70.17 -0.23 31.71
C SER A 7 -68.83 0.10 31.04
N LEU A 8 -67.91 -0.86 30.88
CA LEU A 8 -67.77 -1.83 29.77
C LEU A 8 -67.07 -1.25 28.52
N THR A 9 -65.76 -1.55 28.45
CA THR A 9 -64.86 -1.80 27.29
C THR A 9 -64.94 -0.95 26.02
N ILE A 10 -63.78 -0.46 25.56
CA ILE A 10 -63.25 -0.69 24.19
C ILE A 10 -61.72 -0.66 24.26
N LEU A 11 -61.12 -1.76 23.81
CA LEU A 11 -59.71 -1.95 23.48
C LEU A 11 -59.46 -1.34 22.10
N LEU A 12 -58.50 -0.41 21.93
CA LEU A 12 -57.99 -0.09 20.59
C LEU A 12 -56.52 0.40 20.59
N ILE A 13 -55.65 -0.58 20.39
CA ILE A 13 -54.48 -0.62 19.48
C ILE A 13 -53.42 0.49 19.63
N CYS A 14 -52.28 0.08 20.20
CA CYS A 14 -50.95 0.62 19.97
C CYS A 14 -50.69 0.86 18.47
N ALA A 15 -50.53 2.12 18.07
CA ALA A 15 -49.79 2.48 16.87
C ALA A 15 -48.59 3.33 17.30
N THR A 16 -47.56 2.66 17.81
CA THR A 16 -46.22 3.24 17.89
C THR A 16 -45.77 3.51 16.46
N THR A 17 -45.89 4.75 16.00
CA THR A 17 -45.24 5.19 14.77
C THR A 17 -43.74 5.18 15.03
N ILE A 18 -43.12 4.03 14.76
CA ILE A 18 -41.68 3.91 14.63
C ILE A 18 -41.34 4.75 13.40
N MET A 19 -40.88 5.98 13.65
CA MET A 19 -40.11 6.75 12.69
C MET A 19 -38.83 5.94 12.45
N THR A 20 -38.89 4.96 11.55
CA THR A 20 -37.68 4.41 10.95
C THR A 20 -37.15 5.52 10.05
N CYS A 21 -36.43 6.47 10.64
CA CYS A 21 -35.31 7.08 9.97
C CYS A 21 -34.54 5.90 9.37
N LEU A 22 -34.50 5.80 8.04
CA LEU A 22 -33.54 4.97 7.34
C LEU A 22 -32.15 5.54 7.64
N TYR A 23 -31.67 5.32 8.86
CA TYR A 23 -30.26 5.32 9.16
C TYR A 23 -29.72 4.07 8.51
N SER A 24 -29.36 4.19 7.24
CA SER A 24 -28.30 3.37 6.69
C SER A 24 -27.07 3.60 7.59
N PRO A 25 -26.52 2.59 8.29
CA PRO A 25 -25.28 2.77 9.03
C PRO A 25 -24.06 2.80 8.09
N PHE A 26 -24.30 2.81 6.78
CA PHE A 26 -23.28 2.90 5.75
C PHE A 26 -23.47 4.18 4.94
N ALA A 27 -23.46 5.33 5.62
CA ALA A 27 -22.77 6.46 5.02
C ALA A 27 -21.28 6.07 4.96
N HIS A 28 -20.93 5.28 3.93
CA HIS A 28 -19.54 5.06 3.57
C HIS A 28 -18.93 6.43 3.37
N ALA A 29 -17.89 6.74 4.11
CA ALA A 29 -17.01 7.84 3.80
C ALA A 29 -16.46 7.58 2.40
N ALA A 30 -17.15 8.08 1.37
CA ALA A 30 -16.58 8.31 0.07
C ALA A 30 -15.47 9.33 0.29
N ASN A 31 -14.22 8.89 0.18
CA ASN A 31 -13.05 9.74 0.30
C ASN A 31 -13.15 10.84 -0.79
N PRO A 32 -13.43 12.11 -0.45
CA PRO A 32 -13.91 13.07 -1.45
C PRO A 32 -12.84 13.57 -2.43
N GLU A 33 -11.59 13.10 -2.35
CA GLU A 33 -10.49 13.59 -3.22
C GLU A 33 -9.55 12.51 -3.81
N GLY A 34 -9.88 11.21 -3.72
CA GLY A 34 -9.30 10.15 -4.57
C GLY A 34 -7.78 9.92 -4.53
N LYS A 35 -7.01 10.59 -3.67
CA LYS A 35 -5.55 10.39 -3.54
C LYS A 35 -5.23 9.49 -2.35
N ILE A 36 -4.66 8.32 -2.64
CA ILE A 36 -4.14 7.39 -1.64
C ILE A 36 -2.80 7.93 -1.13
N ASN A 37 -2.75 8.37 0.12
CA ASN A 37 -1.56 8.96 0.74
C ASN A 37 -0.75 7.87 1.47
N ILE A 38 0.20 7.25 0.78
CA ILE A 38 1.14 6.30 1.39
C ILE A 38 2.19 7.09 2.16
N VAL A 39 2.41 6.71 3.42
CA VAL A 39 3.49 7.29 4.24
C VAL A 39 4.75 6.48 4.01
N SER A 40 5.79 7.12 3.46
CA SER A 40 7.11 6.51 3.27
C SER A 40 8.09 6.99 4.33
N THR A 41 8.73 6.05 5.04
CA THR A 41 9.83 6.34 5.98
C THR A 41 11.11 5.69 5.47
N VAL A 42 12.24 6.39 5.58
CA VAL A 42 13.56 5.91 5.14
C VAL A 42 14.55 6.13 6.27
N MET A 43 15.29 5.09 6.65
CA MET A 43 16.26 5.12 7.75
C MET A 43 17.48 4.26 7.40
N ASN A 44 18.67 4.70 7.76
CA ASN A 44 19.91 3.93 7.71
C ASN A 44 20.31 3.45 9.13
N SER A 45 21.49 2.84 9.27
CA SER A 45 21.98 2.36 10.56
C SER A 45 22.23 3.47 11.58
N ASP A 46 22.60 4.66 11.12
CA ASP A 46 23.09 5.77 11.96
C ASP A 46 21.95 6.63 12.50
N ASP A 47 20.83 6.71 11.77
CA ASP A 47 19.63 7.49 12.14
C ASP A 47 18.40 6.63 12.49
N TYR A 48 18.59 5.31 12.67
CA TYR A 48 17.51 4.36 12.94
C TYR A 48 16.63 4.78 14.13
N GLN A 49 15.31 4.74 13.91
CA GLN A 49 14.29 4.94 14.93
C GLN A 49 13.39 3.71 15.02
N ALA A 50 13.27 3.13 16.22
CA ALA A 50 12.36 2.03 16.47
C ALA A 50 10.90 2.51 16.44
N LEU A 51 10.23 2.38 15.30
CA LEU A 51 8.80 2.66 15.18
C LEU A 51 7.99 1.51 15.81
N SER A 52 6.95 1.83 16.58
CA SER A 52 6.15 0.81 17.28
C SER A 52 5.59 -0.27 16.34
N ALA A 53 5.23 0.12 15.11
CA ALA A 53 4.69 -0.75 14.07
C ALA A 53 5.73 -1.60 13.33
N THR A 54 7.03 -1.27 13.41
CA THR A 54 8.10 -1.99 12.69
C THR A 54 9.30 -2.37 13.56
N LYS A 55 9.22 -2.18 14.89
CA LYS A 55 10.29 -2.49 15.85
C LYS A 55 10.76 -3.95 15.86
N MET A 56 9.98 -4.87 15.29
CA MET A 56 10.31 -6.28 15.17
C MET A 56 11.20 -6.58 13.96
N TYR A 57 11.24 -5.69 12.96
CA TYR A 57 12.14 -5.84 11.83
C TYR A 57 13.57 -5.48 12.25
N PRO A 58 14.60 -6.16 11.72
CA PRO A 58 15.99 -5.86 12.03
C PRO A 58 16.37 -4.41 11.77
N VAL A 59 17.34 -3.89 12.53
CA VAL A 59 17.99 -2.62 12.20
C VAL A 59 18.75 -2.81 10.87
N PRO A 60 18.73 -1.84 9.93
CA PRO A 60 19.53 -1.93 8.72
C PRO A 60 21.02 -2.06 9.07
N GLU A 61 21.71 -2.98 8.39
CA GLU A 61 23.16 -3.15 8.51
C GLU A 61 23.90 -1.95 7.86
N ALA A 62 25.19 -1.78 8.15
CA ALA A 62 26.00 -0.74 7.54
C ALA A 62 26.02 -0.89 6.01
N GLY A 63 25.78 0.20 5.27
CA GLY A 63 25.67 0.18 3.81
C GLY A 63 24.28 -0.19 3.29
N MET A 64 23.32 -0.49 4.18
CA MET A 64 21.92 -0.75 3.86
C MET A 64 21.00 0.35 4.40
N VAL A 65 19.90 0.56 3.69
CA VAL A 65 18.86 1.54 4.00
C VAL A 65 17.53 0.82 4.08
N GLN A 66 16.80 1.03 5.17
CA GLN A 66 15.46 0.53 5.38
C GLN A 66 14.43 1.52 4.80
N HIS A 67 13.63 1.08 3.84
CA HIS A 67 12.49 1.82 3.31
C HIS A 67 11.19 1.15 3.76
N ILE A 68 10.28 1.92 4.34
CA ILE A 68 9.01 1.45 4.87
C ILE A 68 7.88 2.18 4.17
N LEU A 69 6.94 1.43 3.58
CA LEU A 69 5.70 1.95 3.02
C LEU A 69 4.54 1.57 3.92
N THR A 70 3.92 2.57 4.55
CA THR A 70 2.70 2.41 5.35
C THR A 70 1.50 2.81 4.51
N LEU A 71 0.64 1.84 4.21
CA LEU A 71 -0.54 2.04 3.38
C LEU A 71 -1.71 2.53 4.26
N PRO A 72 -2.47 3.56 3.84
CA PRO A 72 -3.69 3.93 4.53
C PRO A 72 -4.77 2.86 4.31
N ALA A 73 -5.63 2.63 5.32
CA ALA A 73 -6.73 1.69 5.18
C ALA A 73 -7.76 2.15 4.14
N LEU A 74 -8.19 1.22 3.27
CA LEU A 74 -9.24 1.45 2.28
C LEU A 74 -10.44 0.51 2.56
N ASN A 75 -11.62 0.88 2.05
CA ASN A 75 -12.84 0.07 2.26
C ASN A 75 -12.78 -1.28 1.52
N ASN A 76 -12.25 -1.30 0.30
CA ASN A 76 -12.16 -2.51 -0.54
C ASN A 76 -10.75 -2.71 -1.10
N GLU A 77 -9.81 -3.07 -0.24
CA GLU A 77 -8.39 -3.24 -0.61
C GLU A 77 -8.16 -4.29 -1.71
N GLN A 78 -9.08 -5.23 -1.89
CA GLN A 78 -8.99 -6.27 -2.94
C GLN A 78 -9.07 -5.69 -4.36
N GLN A 79 -9.59 -4.47 -4.52
CA GLN A 79 -9.61 -3.75 -5.79
C GLN A 79 -8.30 -3.02 -6.07
N TYR A 80 -7.32 -3.05 -5.16
CA TYR A 80 -6.08 -2.30 -5.30
C TYR A 80 -4.85 -3.21 -5.29
N LEU A 81 -3.82 -2.78 -6.02
CA LEU A 81 -2.48 -3.37 -5.97
C LEU A 81 -1.45 -2.26 -5.75
N LEU A 82 -0.40 -2.55 -5.00
CA LEU A 82 0.78 -1.71 -4.95
C LEU A 82 1.79 -2.19 -6.00
N GLU A 83 2.24 -1.30 -6.88
CA GLU A 83 3.40 -1.56 -7.73
C GLU A 83 4.60 -0.76 -7.24
N VAL A 84 5.71 -1.45 -7.05
CA VAL A 84 6.98 -0.88 -6.57
C VAL A 84 8.05 -1.06 -7.64
N GLN A 85 8.81 0.00 -7.88
CA GLN A 85 10.02 0.01 -8.69
C GLN A 85 11.20 0.38 -7.79
N ILE A 86 12.16 -0.51 -7.70
CA ILE A 86 13.45 -0.29 -7.05
C ILE A 86 14.43 0.16 -8.12
N GLY A 87 15.35 1.06 -7.80
CA GLY A 87 16.29 1.59 -8.79
C GLY A 87 17.24 2.63 -8.23
N GLN A 88 18.05 3.22 -9.09
CA GLN A 88 19.04 4.24 -8.72
C GLN A 88 18.87 5.46 -9.61
N GLN A 89 19.04 6.66 -9.05
CA GLN A 89 19.20 7.88 -9.84
C GLN A 89 20.59 7.87 -10.48
N LYS A 90 20.66 7.92 -11.81
CA LYS A 90 21.93 7.96 -12.55
C LYS A 90 21.91 9.03 -13.63
N MET A 91 23.06 9.68 -13.82
CA MET A 91 23.32 10.52 -14.99
C MET A 91 23.57 9.64 -16.21
N VAL A 92 22.58 9.53 -17.10
CA VAL A 92 22.63 8.68 -18.29
C VAL A 92 22.52 9.51 -19.57
N ASP A 93 23.08 8.98 -20.65
CA ASP A 93 22.91 9.53 -21.99
C ASP A 93 21.65 8.96 -22.64
N CYS A 94 21.57 9.03 -23.97
CA CYS A 94 20.45 8.51 -24.75
C CYS A 94 20.30 6.97 -24.67
N ASN A 95 21.30 6.25 -24.15
CA ASN A 95 21.28 4.79 -24.10
C ASN A 95 20.26 4.26 -23.09
N LYS A 96 19.65 3.13 -23.46
CA LYS A 96 18.78 2.38 -22.55
C LYS A 96 19.64 1.58 -21.60
N VAL A 97 19.81 2.08 -20.37
CA VAL A 97 20.53 1.40 -19.30
C VAL A 97 19.57 0.55 -18.45
N ARG A 98 20.04 -0.58 -17.96
CA ARG A 98 19.32 -1.45 -17.01
C ARG A 98 20.17 -1.72 -15.77
N LEU A 99 19.53 -2.02 -14.66
CA LEU A 99 20.17 -2.57 -13.45
C LEU A 99 19.67 -4.00 -13.24
N ILE A 100 20.55 -4.87 -12.74
CA ILE A 100 20.25 -6.27 -12.42
C ILE A 100 20.64 -6.53 -10.96
N GLY A 101 19.83 -7.29 -10.25
CA GLY A 101 20.06 -7.70 -8.86
C GLY A 101 18.96 -8.65 -8.40
N GLU A 102 19.12 -9.29 -7.25
CA GLU A 102 18.08 -10.17 -6.70
C GLU A 102 17.21 -9.39 -5.71
N ILE A 103 15.88 -9.58 -5.78
CA ILE A 103 14.94 -9.07 -4.77
C ILE A 103 14.47 -10.30 -3.98
N SER A 104 15.09 -10.52 -2.82
CA SER A 104 14.79 -11.66 -1.96
C SER A 104 13.59 -11.35 -1.07
N SER A 105 12.64 -12.27 -1.01
CA SER A 105 11.49 -12.24 -0.10
C SER A 105 11.84 -13.05 1.15
N LEU A 106 12.07 -12.39 2.26
CA LEU A 106 12.55 -13.00 3.50
C LEU A 106 11.44 -13.02 4.55
N SER A 107 11.31 -14.15 5.25
CA SER A 107 10.37 -14.26 6.37
C SER A 107 11.04 -13.80 7.65
N LEU A 108 10.35 -12.97 8.42
CA LEU A 108 10.75 -12.54 9.74
C LEU A 108 10.51 -13.67 10.75
N PRO A 109 11.57 -14.29 11.30
CA PRO A 109 11.43 -15.46 12.17
C PRO A 109 10.58 -15.16 13.39
N GLY A 110 9.66 -16.07 13.72
CA GLY A 110 8.74 -15.93 14.86
C GLY A 110 7.52 -15.03 14.62
N TRP A 111 7.49 -14.25 13.54
CA TRP A 111 6.36 -13.37 13.20
C TRP A 111 5.61 -13.83 11.95
N GLY A 112 6.31 -14.48 11.01
CA GLY A 112 5.74 -14.90 9.73
C GLY A 112 5.49 -13.75 8.74
N TYR A 113 5.88 -12.52 9.09
CA TYR A 113 5.85 -11.38 8.19
C TYR A 113 6.93 -11.50 7.11
N ILE A 114 6.69 -10.88 5.96
CA ILE A 114 7.64 -10.83 4.86
C ILE A 114 8.25 -9.44 4.78
N TYR A 115 9.54 -9.38 4.47
CA TYR A 115 10.22 -8.17 4.01
C TYR A 115 11.04 -8.48 2.77
N TYR A 116 11.44 -7.43 2.07
CA TYR A 116 12.22 -7.53 0.85
C TYR A 116 13.63 -7.03 1.06
N GLN A 117 14.61 -7.69 0.47
CA GLN A 117 16.00 -7.29 0.55
C GLN A 117 16.66 -7.38 -0.82
N VAL A 118 17.52 -6.40 -1.11
CA VAL A 118 18.40 -6.40 -2.27
C VAL A 118 19.82 -6.27 -1.76
N ASP A 119 20.62 -7.33 -1.87
CA ASP A 119 21.99 -7.29 -1.34
C ASP A 119 22.95 -6.55 -2.25
N ASN A 120 22.80 -6.76 -3.57
CA ASN A 120 23.73 -6.26 -4.56
C ASN A 120 23.01 -5.87 -5.85
N ILE A 121 23.44 -4.75 -6.43
CA ILE A 121 22.94 -4.24 -7.71
C ILE A 121 24.13 -4.06 -8.66
N ILE A 122 24.06 -4.70 -9.81
CA ILE A 122 25.05 -4.58 -10.89
C ILE A 122 24.46 -3.85 -12.09
N GLN A 123 25.35 -3.27 -12.91
CA GLN A 123 24.95 -2.69 -14.18
C GLN A 123 24.57 -3.81 -15.16
N GLY A 124 23.34 -3.73 -15.67
CA GLY A 124 22.84 -4.61 -16.71
C GLY A 124 23.24 -4.16 -18.12
N PRO A 125 22.69 -4.81 -19.15
CA PRO A 125 22.96 -4.45 -20.54
C PRO A 125 22.54 -3.01 -20.83
N ASN A 126 23.32 -2.35 -21.69
CA ASN A 126 23.01 -1.04 -22.24
C ASN A 126 23.03 -1.08 -23.77
N THR A 127 22.34 -0.13 -24.40
CA THR A 127 22.50 0.12 -25.83
C THR A 127 23.81 0.89 -26.09
N LEU A 128 24.26 0.89 -27.34
CA LEU A 128 25.47 1.60 -27.80
C LEU A 128 25.14 2.58 -28.93
N MET A 129 24.12 3.42 -28.72
CA MET A 129 23.76 4.50 -29.63
C MET A 129 24.76 5.65 -29.53
N MET A 130 24.97 6.35 -30.64
CA MET A 130 25.71 7.61 -30.64
C MET A 130 24.84 8.70 -30.03
N CYS A 131 25.22 9.21 -28.86
CA CYS A 131 24.49 10.25 -28.16
C CYS A 131 25.15 11.62 -28.37
N THR A 132 24.39 12.56 -28.92
CA THR A 132 24.83 13.96 -29.13
C THR A 132 24.30 14.91 -28.04
N GLU A 133 23.31 14.47 -27.26
CA GLU A 133 22.75 15.23 -26.15
C GLU A 133 23.58 15.08 -24.86
N PRO A 134 23.58 16.08 -23.97
CA PRO A 134 24.20 15.95 -22.65
C PRO A 134 23.47 14.91 -21.79
N LYS A 135 24.22 14.30 -20.86
CA LYS A 135 23.65 13.35 -19.88
C LYS A 135 22.61 14.03 -19.01
N LYS A 136 21.54 13.31 -18.69
CA LYS A 136 20.44 13.77 -17.83
C LYS A 136 20.24 12.78 -16.69
N GLU A 137 19.76 13.27 -15.55
CA GLU A 137 19.42 12.42 -14.43
C GLU A 137 18.17 11.59 -14.76
N LYS A 138 18.24 10.28 -14.47
CA LYS A 138 17.14 9.36 -14.70
C LYS A 138 17.14 8.25 -13.67
N PHE A 139 15.94 7.89 -13.23
CA PHE A 139 15.72 6.71 -12.40
C PHE A 139 15.84 5.43 -13.25
N ILE A 140 16.90 4.66 -13.03
CA ILE A 140 17.15 3.39 -13.71
C ILE A 140 16.60 2.26 -12.84
N VAL A 141 15.60 1.56 -13.36
CA VAL A 141 14.89 0.51 -12.65
C VAL A 141 15.74 -0.77 -12.58
N LEU A 142 15.77 -1.37 -11.40
CA LEU A 142 16.27 -2.72 -11.11
C LEU A 142 15.29 -3.76 -11.68
N ASN A 143 15.78 -4.63 -12.56
CA ASN A 143 14.97 -5.66 -13.22
C ASN A 143 13.68 -5.09 -13.83
N LYS A 144 12.55 -5.41 -13.19
CA LYS A 144 11.18 -5.01 -13.51
C LYS A 144 10.48 -4.57 -12.22
N SER A 145 9.35 -3.89 -12.35
CA SER A 145 8.49 -3.62 -11.21
C SER A 145 7.97 -4.92 -10.59
N MET A 146 7.72 -4.85 -9.29
CA MET A 146 7.00 -5.88 -8.55
C MET A 146 5.63 -5.35 -8.14
N THR A 147 4.64 -6.23 -8.15
CA THR A 147 3.28 -5.94 -7.67
C THR A 147 3.00 -6.73 -6.41
N GLN A 148 2.31 -6.11 -5.47
CA GLN A 148 1.84 -6.72 -4.22
C GLN A 148 0.35 -6.43 -4.04
N PRO A 149 -0.41 -7.35 -3.43
CA PRO A 149 -1.75 -7.05 -2.94
C PRO A 149 -1.73 -5.82 -2.03
N TYR A 150 -2.74 -4.97 -2.13
CA TYR A 150 -2.90 -3.89 -1.17
C TYR A 150 -3.36 -4.49 0.18
N ASP A 151 -2.57 -4.30 1.23
CA ASP A 151 -2.91 -4.73 2.59
C ASP A 151 -2.42 -3.66 3.58
N SER A 152 -3.33 -2.83 4.10
CA SER A 152 -2.98 -1.76 5.03
C SER A 152 -2.66 -2.22 6.45
N ARG A 153 -2.92 -3.50 6.76
CA ARG A 153 -2.73 -4.05 8.11
C ARG A 153 -1.25 -4.19 8.46
N GLN A 154 -0.37 -4.22 7.45
CA GLN A 154 1.06 -4.40 7.63
C GLN A 154 1.85 -3.42 6.77
N PRO A 155 2.87 -2.76 7.32
CA PRO A 155 3.79 -1.95 6.53
C PRO A 155 4.63 -2.86 5.64
N ILE A 156 5.00 -2.36 4.46
CA ILE A 156 5.85 -3.08 3.52
C ILE A 156 7.28 -2.58 3.70
N VAL A 157 8.18 -3.47 4.08
CA VAL A 157 9.56 -3.15 4.46
C VAL A 157 10.54 -3.66 3.40
N PHE A 158 11.45 -2.78 3.00
CA PHE A 158 12.53 -3.05 2.06
C PHE A 158 13.88 -2.70 2.70
N TYR A 159 14.89 -3.53 2.51
CA TYR A 159 16.29 -3.20 2.78
C TYR A 159 17.03 -3.11 1.46
N LEU A 160 17.51 -1.92 1.13
CA LEU A 160 18.17 -1.61 -0.13
C LEU A 160 19.60 -1.12 0.13
N PRO A 161 20.56 -1.35 -0.78
CA PRO A 161 21.90 -0.79 -0.62
C PRO A 161 21.86 0.73 -0.73
N GLU A 162 22.77 1.42 -0.06
CA GLU A 162 22.92 2.88 -0.18
C GLU A 162 22.96 3.36 -1.64
N GLY A 163 22.34 4.52 -1.89
CA GLY A 163 22.20 5.07 -3.25
C GLY A 163 21.14 4.37 -4.11
N THR A 164 20.36 3.46 -3.53
CA THR A 164 19.19 2.83 -4.16
C THR A 164 17.93 3.34 -3.50
N ASP A 165 16.96 3.71 -4.33
CA ASP A 165 15.65 4.19 -3.90
C ASP A 165 14.56 3.28 -4.44
N LEU A 166 13.35 3.46 -3.92
CA LEU A 166 12.15 2.93 -4.51
C LEU A 166 11.15 4.04 -4.81
N ARG A 167 10.34 3.81 -5.84
CA ARG A 167 9.13 4.57 -6.12
C ARG A 167 7.97 3.62 -6.31
N TYR A 168 6.77 4.09 -6.06
CA TYR A 168 5.60 3.24 -6.07
C TYR A 168 4.41 3.95 -6.70
N ARG A 169 3.42 3.17 -7.12
CA ARG A 169 2.08 3.65 -7.47
C ARG A 169 1.06 2.60 -7.07
N VAL A 170 -0.17 3.06 -6.86
CA VAL A 170 -1.31 2.18 -6.61
C VAL A 170 -2.08 1.99 -7.91
N TRP A 171 -2.44 0.75 -8.19
CA TRP A 171 -3.37 0.36 -9.23
C TRP A 171 -4.74 0.12 -8.60
N GLU A 172 -5.77 0.40 -9.38
CA GLU A 172 -7.15 0.10 -9.05
C GLU A 172 -7.75 -0.74 -10.17
N THR A 173 -8.56 -1.72 -9.80
CA THR A 173 -9.32 -2.54 -10.75
C THR A 173 -10.27 -1.65 -11.54
N ALA A 174 -10.15 -1.70 -12.87
CA ALA A 174 -10.96 -0.87 -13.76
C ALA A 174 -12.38 -1.43 -14.01
N SER A 175 -12.61 -2.72 -13.77
CA SER A 175 -13.88 -3.38 -14.07
C SER A 175 -14.09 -4.64 -13.24
N ASP A 176 -15.34 -5.04 -13.07
CA ASP A 176 -15.69 -6.32 -12.47
C ASP A 176 -15.29 -7.51 -13.36
N TYR A 177 -15.32 -8.71 -12.78
CA TYR A 177 -15.08 -9.95 -13.51
C TYR A 177 -16.16 -10.20 -14.56
N VAL A 178 -15.74 -10.63 -15.75
CA VAL A 178 -16.63 -11.03 -16.86
C VAL A 178 -16.28 -12.46 -17.26
N PHE A 179 -17.30 -13.29 -17.49
CA PHE A 179 -17.09 -14.64 -18.02
C PHE A 179 -16.67 -14.58 -19.49
N SER A 180 -15.62 -15.31 -19.87
CA SER A 180 -15.11 -15.30 -21.25
C SER A 180 -15.97 -16.06 -22.26
N GLY A 181 -16.99 -16.79 -21.80
CA GLY A 181 -17.77 -17.74 -22.60
C GLY A 181 -19.27 -17.44 -22.67
N GLN A 182 -19.69 -16.21 -22.36
CA GLN A 182 -21.07 -15.74 -22.55
C GLN A 182 -21.21 -14.96 -23.86
#